data_AF-A0A542I639-F1
#
_entry.id   AF-A0A542I639-F1
#
_cell.length_a   1.000
_cell.length_b   1.000
_cell.length_c   1.000
_cell.angle_alpha   90.00
_cell.angle_beta   90.00
_cell.angle_gamma   90.00
#
_symmetry.space_group_name_H-M   'P 1'
#
loop_
_entity.id
_entity.type
_entity.pdbx_description
1 polymer ?
#
loop_
_entity_poly.entity_id
_entity_poly.type
_entity_poly.pdbx_seq_one_letter_code
_entity_poly.pdbx_strand_id
1 'polypeptide(L)'
;MTEPATPYIAAKTTPMESRVALRARIPGWGVDLDPKDRPSFPREQPGIQTGAHWKFPDRQPEAQPRERSIEHAMLTPAFGTSAPLKGASGAIRRYAYRRYSEGRAAHWLLLIAADRVDAWESHLKSFATLRPDNPITETGVGSEFSGNGLKSRAGKRVDVNHAWMDPVIVAGPWVLAGLGAAAVLRALRSRR
;
A
#
# COMPACT_ATOMS: atom_id res chain seq x y z
N MET A 1 2.97 -27.42 -18.19
CA MET A 1 2.93 -26.15 -17.43
C MET A 1 3.67 -25.11 -18.26
N THR A 2 2.98 -24.07 -18.72
CA THR A 2 3.61 -22.99 -19.48
C THR A 2 4.52 -22.21 -18.55
N GLU A 3 5.80 -22.03 -18.90
CA GLU A 3 6.68 -21.16 -18.13
C GLU A 3 6.06 -19.75 -18.07
N PRO A 4 5.90 -19.16 -16.87
CA PRO A 4 5.41 -17.80 -16.77
C PRO A 4 6.45 -16.86 -17.40
N ALA A 5 6.01 -15.91 -18.22
CA ALA A 5 6.87 -14.86 -18.74
C ALA A 5 7.38 -14.00 -17.55
N THR A 6 8.56 -14.35 -17.04
CA THR A 6 9.19 -13.71 -15.89
C THR A 6 10.47 -13.01 -16.35
N PRO A 7 10.71 -11.74 -15.93
CA PRO A 7 12.01 -11.12 -16.15
C PRO A 7 13.11 -11.75 -15.28
N TYR A 8 12.74 -12.57 -14.30
CA TYR A 8 13.65 -13.24 -13.38
C TYR A 8 14.05 -14.61 -13.93
N ILE A 9 15.12 -14.64 -14.72
CA ILE A 9 15.74 -15.88 -15.20
C ILE A 9 16.94 -16.16 -14.28
N ALA A 10 17.02 -17.37 -13.72
CA ALA A 10 18.11 -17.76 -12.83
C ALA A 10 19.49 -17.72 -13.53
N ALA A 11 19.50 -17.96 -14.85
CA ALA A 11 20.69 -17.88 -15.67
C ALA A 11 20.93 -16.44 -16.14
N LYS A 12 22.17 -15.97 -15.99
CA LYS A 12 22.62 -14.76 -16.66
C LYS A 12 22.60 -14.99 -18.17
N THR A 13 21.77 -14.25 -18.89
CA THR A 13 21.64 -14.34 -20.36
C THR A 13 22.74 -13.58 -21.08
N THR A 14 23.29 -12.52 -20.48
CA THR A 14 24.34 -11.71 -21.10
C THR A 14 25.73 -12.29 -20.80
N PRO A 15 26.53 -12.63 -21.82
CA PRO A 15 27.92 -13.03 -21.62
C PRO A 15 28.70 -11.90 -20.95
N MET A 16 29.62 -12.26 -20.05
CA MET A 16 30.49 -11.28 -19.40
C MET A 16 31.53 -10.77 -20.40
N GLU A 17 31.75 -9.46 -20.45
CA GLU A 17 32.84 -8.89 -21.25
C GLU A 17 34.20 -9.45 -20.84
N SER A 18 35.12 -9.54 -21.80
CA SER A 18 36.46 -10.06 -21.53
C SER A 18 37.23 -9.16 -20.56
N ARG A 19 37.99 -9.77 -19.67
CA ARG A 19 38.83 -9.03 -18.70
C ARG A 19 39.82 -8.08 -19.39
N VAL A 20 40.31 -8.47 -20.58
CA VAL A 20 41.22 -7.66 -21.39
C VAL A 20 40.54 -6.38 -21.89
N ALA A 21 39.33 -6.50 -22.44
CA ALA A 21 38.57 -5.34 -22.90
C ALA A 21 38.23 -4.39 -21.74
N LEU A 22 37.89 -4.94 -20.58
CA LEU A 22 37.58 -4.14 -19.39
C LEU A 22 38.80 -3.37 -18.84
N ARG A 23 39.98 -4.02 -18.78
CA ARG A 23 41.25 -3.38 -18.40
C ARG A 23 41.65 -2.25 -19.33
N ALA A 24 41.46 -2.44 -20.64
CA ALA A 24 41.84 -1.44 -21.63
C ALA A 24 40.96 -0.18 -21.56
N ARG A 25 39.69 -0.33 -21.17
CA ARG A 25 38.72 0.77 -21.16
C ARG A 25 38.58 1.48 -19.81
N ILE A 26 38.77 0.78 -18.69
CA ILE A 26 38.47 1.29 -17.35
C ILE A 26 39.78 1.44 -16.55
N PRO A 27 40.26 2.68 -16.33
CA PRO A 27 41.42 2.93 -15.48
C PRO A 27 41.22 2.35 -14.07
N GLY A 28 42.23 1.64 -13.55
CA GLY A 28 42.15 1.01 -12.22
C GLY A 28 41.31 -0.28 -12.15
N TRP A 29 40.80 -0.78 -13.28
CA TRP A 29 40.01 -2.01 -13.29
C TRP A 29 40.83 -3.23 -12.86
N GLY A 30 40.27 -4.02 -11.95
CA GLY A 30 40.89 -5.23 -11.44
C GLY A 30 41.75 -5.04 -10.18
N VAL A 31 41.56 -3.94 -9.44
CA VAL A 31 42.13 -3.78 -8.09
C VAL A 31 41.67 -4.92 -7.16
N ASP A 32 40.41 -5.34 -7.24
CA ASP A 32 39.84 -6.47 -6.46
C ASP A 32 39.78 -7.79 -7.29
N LEU A 33 40.75 -7.97 -8.20
CA LEU A 33 40.78 -9.17 -9.04
C LEU A 33 41.21 -10.40 -8.24
N ASP A 34 42.09 -10.25 -7.25
CA ASP A 34 42.43 -11.35 -6.34
C ASP A 34 41.17 -11.68 -5.53
N PRO A 35 40.64 -12.91 -5.65
CA PRO A 35 39.51 -13.34 -4.86
C PRO A 35 39.75 -13.19 -3.35
N LYS A 36 41.01 -13.27 -2.88
CA LYS A 36 41.39 -13.15 -1.46
C LYS A 36 41.12 -11.78 -0.85
N ASP A 37 41.07 -10.73 -1.67
CA ASP A 37 40.82 -9.36 -1.20
C ASP A 37 39.32 -9.11 -0.94
N ARG A 38 38.45 -10.08 -1.26
CA ARG A 38 37.00 -9.95 -1.09
C ARG A 38 36.58 -10.36 0.32
N PRO A 39 35.72 -9.57 1.00
CA PRO A 39 35.20 -9.92 2.34
C PRO A 39 34.50 -11.29 2.42
N SER A 40 34.03 -11.83 1.29
CA SER A 40 33.30 -13.09 1.18
C SER A 40 34.12 -14.23 0.57
N PHE A 41 35.45 -14.18 0.67
CA PHE A 41 36.33 -15.26 0.23
C PHE A 41 36.64 -16.27 1.36
N PRO A 42 36.55 -17.59 1.10
CA PRO A 42 36.12 -18.22 -0.14
C PRO A 42 34.62 -18.05 -0.38
N ARG A 43 34.26 -17.82 -1.66
CA ARG A 43 32.85 -17.73 -2.08
C ARG A 43 32.12 -19.00 -1.65
N GLU A 44 30.85 -18.86 -1.27
CA GLU A 44 29.94 -19.99 -1.08
C GLU A 44 30.08 -20.99 -2.24
N GLN A 45 30.23 -22.28 -1.90
CA GLN A 45 30.55 -23.32 -2.88
C GLN A 45 29.34 -23.53 -3.80
N PRO A 46 29.49 -23.32 -5.13
CA PRO A 46 28.45 -23.70 -6.07
C PRO A 46 28.23 -25.21 -5.99
N GLY A 47 26.99 -25.65 -5.75
CA GLY A 47 26.64 -27.07 -5.69
C GLY A 47 26.43 -27.64 -4.28
N ILE A 48 26.45 -26.82 -3.22
CA ILE A 48 25.88 -27.23 -1.94
C ILE A 48 24.41 -27.60 -2.18
N GLN A 49 24.03 -28.83 -1.80
CA GLN A 49 22.64 -29.24 -1.84
C GLN A 49 21.88 -28.51 -0.74
N THR A 50 21.32 -27.35 -1.09
CA THR A 50 20.49 -26.53 -0.18
C THR A 50 19.09 -27.10 0.01
N GLY A 51 18.71 -28.12 -0.77
CA GLY A 51 17.33 -28.62 -0.86
C GLY A 51 16.39 -27.71 -1.66
N ALA A 52 16.82 -26.49 -1.99
CA ALA A 52 16.07 -25.56 -2.83
C ALA A 52 16.15 -26.01 -4.29
N HIS A 53 15.06 -26.59 -4.78
CA HIS A 53 14.93 -27.12 -6.15
C HIS A 53 14.03 -26.24 -7.03
N TRP A 54 13.36 -25.25 -6.44
CA TRP A 54 12.45 -24.36 -7.16
C TRP A 54 13.22 -23.29 -7.94
N LYS A 55 12.97 -23.19 -9.24
CA LYS A 55 13.41 -22.06 -10.07
C LYS A 55 12.49 -20.84 -9.91
N PHE A 56 11.20 -21.11 -9.75
CA PHE A 56 10.17 -20.13 -9.40
C PHE A 56 9.32 -20.74 -8.28
N PRO A 57 9.07 -20.04 -7.16
CA PRO A 57 8.28 -20.58 -6.06
C PRO A 57 6.85 -20.93 -6.48
N ASP A 58 6.28 -21.97 -5.86
CA ASP A 58 4.87 -22.30 -6.04
C ASP A 58 3.98 -21.11 -5.68
N ARG A 59 2.98 -20.87 -6.52
CA ARG A 59 2.05 -19.75 -6.35
C ARG A 59 0.91 -20.18 -5.44
N GLN A 60 0.62 -19.37 -4.43
CA GLN A 60 -0.61 -19.54 -3.69
C GLN A 60 -1.83 -19.36 -4.61
N PRO A 61 -2.96 -20.05 -4.35
CA PRO A 61 -4.15 -19.95 -5.18
C PRO A 61 -4.72 -18.53 -5.24
N GLU A 62 -5.04 -18.05 -6.44
CA GLU A 62 -5.76 -16.79 -6.65
C GLU A 62 -7.26 -17.08 -6.80
N ALA A 63 -8.00 -17.05 -5.69
CA ALA A 63 -9.44 -17.30 -5.69
C ALA A 63 -10.27 -16.17 -6.33
N GLN A 64 -9.72 -14.96 -6.34
CA GLN A 64 -10.34 -13.76 -6.91
C GLN A 64 -9.23 -12.84 -7.46
N PRO A 65 -9.48 -12.10 -8.55
CA PRO A 65 -8.47 -11.22 -9.14
C PRO A 65 -7.91 -10.24 -8.11
N ARG A 66 -6.58 -10.20 -7.95
CA ARG A 66 -5.90 -9.22 -7.09
C ARG A 66 -5.18 -8.14 -7.88
N GLU A 67 -5.21 -6.97 -7.29
CA GLU A 67 -4.56 -5.78 -7.79
C GLU A 67 -3.05 -5.93 -7.63
N ARG A 68 -2.33 -5.54 -8.67
CA ARG A 68 -0.87 -5.52 -8.70
C ARG A 68 -0.42 -4.23 -9.36
N SER A 69 0.82 -3.83 -9.08
CA SER A 69 1.46 -2.77 -9.86
C SER A 69 1.36 -3.05 -11.35
N ILE A 70 1.11 -2.01 -12.15
CA ILE A 70 1.23 -2.10 -13.61
C ILE A 70 2.67 -2.38 -14.05
N GLU A 71 3.65 -2.11 -13.17
CA GLU A 71 5.08 -2.33 -13.43
C GLU A 71 5.48 -3.79 -13.26
N HIS A 72 4.66 -4.59 -12.58
CA HIS A 72 4.89 -6.03 -12.43
C HIS A 72 4.15 -6.81 -13.51
N ALA A 73 4.66 -7.96 -13.96
CA ALA A 73 3.98 -8.78 -14.96
C ALA A 73 2.90 -9.71 -14.34
N MET A 74 3.09 -10.06 -13.07
CA MET A 74 2.25 -10.99 -12.32
C MET A 74 2.30 -10.66 -10.82
N LEU A 75 1.40 -11.27 -10.05
CA LEU A 75 1.47 -11.26 -8.58
C LEU A 75 2.69 -12.03 -8.09
N THR A 76 3.19 -11.65 -6.93
CA THR A 76 4.19 -12.42 -6.21
C THR A 76 3.62 -13.80 -5.82
N PRO A 77 4.46 -14.85 -5.69
CA PRO A 77 3.99 -16.20 -5.35
C PRO A 77 3.16 -16.25 -4.05
N ALA A 78 3.49 -15.40 -3.08
CA ALA A 78 2.67 -15.14 -1.89
C ALA A 78 2.21 -13.68 -1.91
N PHE A 79 0.93 -13.44 -1.62
CA PHE A 79 0.32 -12.11 -1.55
C PHE A 79 -0.74 -12.03 -0.44
N GLY A 80 -1.02 -10.84 0.07
CA GLY A 80 -2.03 -10.67 1.12
C GLY A 80 -3.44 -10.93 0.62
N THR A 81 -4.29 -11.59 1.41
CA THR A 81 -5.70 -11.89 1.10
C THR A 81 -6.71 -11.36 2.14
N SER A 82 -6.22 -10.88 3.30
CA SER A 82 -7.06 -10.50 4.44
C SER A 82 -7.97 -9.30 4.21
N ALA A 83 -7.61 -8.41 3.28
CA ALA A 83 -8.39 -7.23 2.93
C ALA A 83 -8.86 -7.31 1.46
N PRO A 84 -10.04 -7.90 1.18
CA PRO A 84 -10.64 -7.84 -0.14
C PRO A 84 -11.15 -6.43 -0.45
N LEU A 85 -11.04 -6.00 -1.71
CA LEU A 85 -11.61 -4.72 -2.13
C LEU A 85 -13.13 -4.79 -2.10
N LYS A 86 -13.77 -3.79 -1.49
CA LYS A 86 -15.23 -3.67 -1.33
C LYS A 86 -15.67 -2.23 -1.64
N GLY A 87 -16.93 -2.06 -2.02
CA GLY A 87 -17.54 -0.74 -2.17
C GLY A 87 -16.86 0.20 -3.18
N ALA A 88 -17.16 1.49 -3.04
CA ALA A 88 -16.56 2.58 -3.79
C ALA A 88 -15.07 2.74 -3.46
N SER A 89 -14.67 2.55 -2.20
CA SER A 89 -13.25 2.60 -1.82
C SER A 89 -12.43 1.56 -2.57
N GLY A 90 -12.94 0.34 -2.71
CA GLY A 90 -12.37 -0.71 -3.53
C GLY A 90 -12.29 -0.34 -5.01
N ALA A 91 -13.32 0.31 -5.57
CA ALA A 91 -13.29 0.78 -6.96
C ALA A 91 -12.17 1.82 -7.19
N ILE A 92 -11.96 2.74 -6.25
CA ILE A 92 -10.87 3.73 -6.30
C ILE A 92 -9.51 3.04 -6.27
N ARG A 93 -9.30 2.08 -5.35
CA ARG A 93 -8.03 1.32 -5.29
C ARG A 93 -7.78 0.56 -6.59
N ARG A 94 -8.81 -0.10 -7.14
CA ARG A 94 -8.72 -0.78 -8.45
C ARG A 94 -8.31 0.17 -9.57
N TYR A 95 -8.87 1.37 -9.59
CA TYR A 95 -8.52 2.38 -10.58
C TYR A 95 -7.07 2.87 -10.43
N ALA A 96 -6.61 3.10 -9.19
CA ALA A 96 -5.24 3.48 -8.90
C ALA A 96 -4.22 2.47 -9.44
N TYR A 97 -4.42 1.18 -9.11
CA TYR A 97 -3.56 0.08 -9.59
C TYR A 97 -3.66 -0.18 -11.08
N ARG A 98 -4.78 0.15 -11.74
CA ARG A 98 -4.94 -0.06 -13.19
C ARG A 98 -4.35 1.07 -14.02
N ARG A 99 -4.40 2.31 -13.55
CA ARG A 99 -4.15 3.50 -14.38
C ARG A 99 -2.81 4.17 -14.13
N TYR A 100 -2.26 4.06 -12.93
CA TYR A 100 -1.09 4.81 -12.48
C TYR A 100 0.01 3.88 -11.98
N SER A 101 1.24 4.22 -12.36
CA SER A 101 2.44 3.56 -11.87
C SER A 101 2.73 4.00 -10.43
N GLU A 102 3.45 3.19 -9.66
CA GLU A 102 3.76 3.48 -8.25
C GLU A 102 4.70 4.69 -8.12
N GLY A 103 5.48 4.99 -9.16
CA GLY A 103 6.27 6.22 -9.25
C GLY A 103 5.45 7.52 -9.42
N ARG A 104 4.13 7.45 -9.66
CA ARG A 104 3.28 8.63 -9.84
C ARG A 104 2.54 8.99 -8.57
N ALA A 105 2.63 10.26 -8.14
CA ALA A 105 1.91 10.78 -6.98
C ALA A 105 0.40 10.50 -7.02
N ALA A 106 -0.22 10.53 -8.21
CA ALA A 106 -1.64 10.22 -8.39
C ALA A 106 -2.04 8.82 -7.87
N HIS A 107 -1.16 7.82 -7.97
CA HIS A 107 -1.40 6.47 -7.44
C HIS A 107 -1.66 6.54 -5.93
N TRP A 108 -0.72 7.14 -5.20
CA TRP A 108 -0.75 7.25 -3.75
C TRP A 108 -1.88 8.17 -3.25
N LEU A 109 -2.10 9.29 -3.93
CA LEU A 109 -3.20 10.21 -3.57
C LEU A 109 -4.57 9.53 -3.70
N LEU A 110 -4.75 8.67 -4.71
CA LEU A 110 -5.98 7.88 -4.85
C LEU A 110 -6.11 6.81 -3.77
N LEU A 111 -5.02 6.15 -3.37
CA LEU A 111 -5.06 5.18 -2.26
C LEU A 111 -5.44 5.86 -0.94
N ILE A 112 -4.85 7.01 -0.64
CA ILE A 112 -5.20 7.82 0.55
C ILE A 112 -6.67 8.24 0.49
N ALA A 113 -7.15 8.69 -0.66
CA ALA A 113 -8.55 9.04 -0.84
C ALA A 113 -9.46 7.82 -0.63
N ALA A 114 -9.06 6.64 -1.13
CA ALA A 114 -9.81 5.40 -0.92
C ALA A 114 -9.88 4.99 0.55
N ASP A 115 -8.82 5.22 1.34
CA ASP A 115 -8.84 4.96 2.78
C ASP A 115 -9.85 5.87 3.50
N ARG A 116 -9.97 7.13 3.08
CA ARG A 116 -11.02 8.04 3.59
C ARG A 116 -12.41 7.56 3.22
N VAL A 117 -12.62 7.13 1.97
CA VAL A 117 -13.91 6.59 1.53
C VAL A 117 -14.26 5.31 2.29
N ASP A 118 -13.31 4.39 2.52
CA ASP A 118 -13.57 3.14 3.25
C ASP A 118 -13.97 3.39 4.71
N ALA A 119 -13.35 4.38 5.36
CA ALA A 119 -13.77 4.83 6.69
C ALA A 119 -15.22 5.33 6.66
N TRP A 120 -15.60 6.13 5.65
CA TRP A 120 -16.97 6.64 5.53
C TRP A 120 -17.97 5.51 5.25
N GLU A 121 -17.64 4.59 4.35
CA GLU A 121 -18.46 3.40 4.07
C GLU A 121 -18.67 2.55 5.33
N SER A 122 -17.63 2.41 6.14
CA SER A 122 -17.67 1.65 7.39
C SER A 122 -18.52 2.34 8.46
N HIS A 123 -18.40 3.66 8.62
CA HIS A 123 -19.27 4.45 9.49
C HIS A 123 -20.73 4.42 9.03
N LEU A 124 -21.00 4.57 7.74
CA LEU A 124 -22.36 4.45 7.21
C LEU A 124 -22.94 3.06 7.45
N LYS A 125 -22.12 2.01 7.32
CA LYS A 125 -22.51 0.64 7.59
C LYS A 125 -22.77 0.38 9.08
N SER A 126 -22.05 1.04 10.00
CA SER A 126 -22.23 0.82 11.44
C SER A 126 -23.64 1.23 11.93
N PHE A 127 -24.27 2.21 11.30
CA PHE A 127 -25.69 2.56 11.56
C PHE A 127 -26.68 1.44 11.25
N ALA A 128 -26.33 0.50 10.37
CA ALA A 128 -27.16 -0.66 10.06
C ALA A 128 -26.89 -1.84 11.03
N THR A 129 -26.08 -1.64 12.06
CA THR A 129 -25.74 -2.67 13.05
C THR A 129 -26.34 -2.35 14.42
N LEU A 130 -26.32 -3.33 15.33
CA LEU A 130 -26.81 -3.17 16.70
C LEU A 130 -25.95 -2.23 17.56
N ARG A 131 -24.74 -1.86 17.09
CA ARG A 131 -23.78 -1.02 17.79
C ARG A 131 -23.20 0.00 16.81
N PRO A 132 -23.93 1.09 16.51
CA PRO A 132 -23.39 2.17 15.68
C PRO A 132 -22.20 2.84 16.35
N ASP A 133 -21.28 3.34 15.55
CA ASP A 133 -20.10 4.06 16.04
C ASP A 133 -20.52 5.33 16.80
N ASN A 134 -19.85 5.60 17.92
CA ASN A 134 -20.11 6.80 18.72
C ASN A 134 -18.99 7.85 18.53
N PRO A 135 -19.26 8.95 17.79
CA PRO A 135 -18.25 9.94 17.47
C PRO A 135 -17.76 10.76 18.67
N ILE A 136 -18.39 10.69 19.84
CA ILE A 136 -17.95 11.42 21.03
C ILE A 136 -16.94 10.58 21.84
N THR A 137 -17.19 9.28 21.96
CA THR A 137 -16.36 8.38 22.76
C THR A 137 -15.22 7.75 21.97
N GLU A 138 -15.40 7.54 20.67
CA GLU A 138 -14.45 6.80 19.83
C GLU A 138 -13.44 7.70 19.09
N THR A 139 -13.70 9.01 19.02
CA THR A 139 -12.78 9.99 18.40
C THR A 139 -11.77 10.57 19.38
N GLY A 140 -11.90 10.28 20.68
CA GLY A 140 -11.03 10.82 21.72
C GLY A 140 -11.34 12.27 22.11
N VAL A 141 -12.44 12.87 21.63
CA VAL A 141 -12.84 14.25 21.99
C VAL A 141 -12.96 14.44 23.51
N GLY A 142 -13.46 13.44 24.25
CA GLY A 142 -13.51 13.51 25.71
C GLY A 142 -12.13 13.64 26.39
N SER A 143 -11.08 13.16 25.73
CA SER A 143 -9.70 13.27 26.23
C SER A 143 -9.10 14.67 26.03
N GLU A 144 -9.67 15.50 25.14
CA GLU A 144 -9.23 16.90 24.97
C GLU A 144 -9.58 17.75 26.20
N PHE A 145 -10.73 17.48 26.81
CA PHE A 145 -11.23 18.18 28.00
C PHE A 145 -10.62 17.67 29.31
N SER A 146 -10.05 16.47 29.30
CA SER A 146 -9.34 15.88 30.44
C SER A 146 -7.82 15.86 30.20
N GLY A 147 -7.00 15.59 31.22
CA GLY A 147 -5.57 15.31 31.03
C GLY A 147 -4.71 16.43 30.39
N ASN A 148 -5.14 17.70 30.43
CA ASN A 148 -4.46 18.85 29.79
C ASN A 148 -4.37 18.79 28.24
N GLY A 149 -5.26 18.06 27.56
CA GLY A 149 -5.28 17.92 26.10
C GLY A 149 -5.26 19.28 25.37
N LEU A 150 -6.28 20.11 25.59
CA LEU A 150 -6.37 21.45 24.97
C LEU A 150 -5.19 22.37 25.33
N LYS A 151 -4.70 22.33 26.58
CA LYS A 151 -3.56 23.15 27.01
C LYS A 151 -2.26 22.74 26.32
N SER A 152 -2.08 21.45 26.04
CA SER A 152 -0.88 20.94 25.34
C SER A 152 -0.78 21.46 23.89
N ARG A 153 -1.93 21.78 23.27
CA ARG A 153 -2.01 22.32 21.90
C ARG A 153 -1.59 23.79 21.79
N ALA A 154 -1.53 24.52 22.90
CA ALA A 154 -0.93 25.86 22.95
C ALA A 154 0.61 25.83 22.98
N GLY A 155 1.22 24.64 23.11
CA GLY A 155 2.67 24.45 23.11
C GLY A 155 3.26 24.23 21.71
N LYS A 156 4.47 23.68 21.65
CA LYS A 156 5.22 23.41 20.41
C LYS A 156 4.86 22.06 19.76
N ARG A 157 3.57 21.72 19.69
CA ARG A 157 3.16 20.49 19.01
C ARG A 157 3.07 20.72 17.50
N VAL A 158 3.58 19.77 16.73
CA VAL A 158 3.64 19.87 15.27
C VAL A 158 2.25 19.73 14.63
N ASP A 159 1.33 18.99 15.28
CA ASP A 159 0.00 18.72 14.77
C ASP A 159 -0.93 19.93 14.76
N VAL A 160 -0.63 20.97 15.53
CA VAL A 160 -1.37 22.24 15.53
C VAL A 160 -1.42 22.87 14.13
N ASN A 161 -0.37 22.67 13.34
CA ASN A 161 -0.28 23.21 11.97
C ASN A 161 -1.33 22.61 11.02
N HIS A 162 -1.80 21.40 11.29
CA HIS A 162 -2.84 20.74 10.49
C HIS A 162 -4.15 20.54 11.28
N ALA A 163 -4.24 20.97 12.53
CA ALA A 163 -5.46 20.80 13.33
C ALA A 163 -6.69 21.49 12.71
N TRP A 164 -6.49 22.51 11.88
CA TRP A 164 -7.58 23.23 11.20
C TRP A 164 -8.32 22.38 10.16
N MET A 165 -7.68 21.37 9.57
CA MET A 165 -8.29 20.49 8.56
C MET A 165 -8.99 19.29 9.20
N ASP A 166 -8.68 18.97 10.46
CA ASP A 166 -9.25 17.83 11.17
C ASP A 166 -10.78 17.90 11.27
N PRO A 167 -11.44 19.04 11.60
CA PRO A 167 -12.89 19.12 11.61
C PRO A 167 -13.52 18.81 10.25
N VAL A 168 -12.88 19.22 9.15
CA VAL A 168 -13.40 18.96 7.79
C VAL A 168 -13.28 17.48 7.46
N ILE A 169 -12.12 16.88 7.76
CA ILE A 169 -11.83 15.48 7.44
C ILE A 169 -12.65 14.52 8.30
N VAL A 170 -12.82 14.84 9.58
CA VAL A 170 -13.48 13.99 10.58
C VAL A 170 -14.99 14.24 10.65
N ALA A 171 -15.45 15.49 10.63
CA ALA A 171 -16.88 15.80 10.78
C ALA A 171 -17.62 15.86 9.43
N GLY A 172 -16.92 16.12 8.32
CA GLY A 172 -17.50 16.12 6.97
C GLY A 172 -18.40 14.91 6.66
N PRO A 173 -18.01 13.67 7.00
CA PRO A 173 -18.82 12.48 6.76
C PRO A 173 -20.13 12.46 7.54
N TRP A 174 -20.10 12.87 8.81
CA TRP A 174 -21.28 12.96 9.66
C TRP A 174 -22.24 14.04 9.17
N VAL A 175 -21.70 15.17 8.72
CA VAL A 175 -22.48 16.24 8.09
C VAL A 175 -23.14 15.76 6.81
N LEU A 176 -22.40 15.11 5.91
CA LEU A 176 -22.95 14.55 4.67
C LEU A 176 -24.02 13.48 4.94
N ALA A 177 -23.81 12.61 5.93
CA ALA A 177 -24.79 11.61 6.35
C ALA A 177 -26.09 12.27 6.87
N GLY A 178 -25.96 13.29 7.74
CA GLY A 178 -27.10 14.04 8.25
C GLY A 178 -27.88 14.78 7.16
N LEU A 179 -27.18 15.44 6.23
CA LEU A 179 -27.79 16.10 5.07
C LEU A 179 -28.51 15.09 4.16
N GLY A 180 -27.89 13.93 3.90
CA GLY A 180 -28.50 12.85 3.12
C GLY A 180 -29.78 12.32 3.77
N ALA A 181 -29.75 12.06 5.08
CA ALA A 181 -30.93 11.62 5.83
C ALA A 181 -32.06 12.67 5.78
N ALA A 182 -31.74 13.96 5.96
CA ALA A 182 -32.70 15.04 5.87
C ALA A 182 -33.33 15.15 4.46
N ALA A 183 -32.54 14.99 3.41
CA ALA A 183 -33.02 15.00 2.04
C ALA A 183 -34.00 13.83 1.76
N VAL A 184 -33.67 12.62 2.22
CA VAL A 184 -34.55 11.44 2.10
C VAL A 184 -35.86 11.66 2.84
N LEU A 185 -35.81 12.14 4.09
CA LEU A 185 -37.02 12.44 4.87
C LEU A 185 -37.90 13.49 4.20
N ARG A 186 -37.29 14.53 3.62
CA ARG A 186 -38.01 15.57 2.89
C ARG A 186 -38.68 15.01 1.62
N ALA A 187 -37.98 14.18 0.86
CA ALA A 187 -38.52 13.54 -0.33
C ALA A 187 -39.67 12.56 -0.01
N LEU A 188 -39.61 11.86 1.12
CA LEU A 188 -40.70 10.99 1.58
C LEU A 188 -41.93 11.80 2.04
N ARG A 189 -41.70 12.95 2.70
CA ARG A 189 -42.78 13.86 3.11
C ARG A 189 -43.44 14.57 1.94
N SER A 190 -42.70 14.91 0.88
CA SER A 190 -43.27 15.53 -0.32
C SER A 190 -43.98 14.54 -1.25
N ARG A 191 -43.91 13.24 -0.95
CA ARG A 191 -44.59 12.14 -1.68
C ARG A 191 -45.85 11.65 -0.95
N ARG A 192 -46.15 12.20 0.23
CA ARG A 192 -47.43 12.06 0.94
C ARG A 192 -48.25 13.33 0.74
#